data_AF-A0A8T5ECZ7-F1
#
_entry.id   AF-A0A8T5ECZ7-F1
#
_cell.length_a   1.000
_cell.length_b   1.000
_cell.length_c   1.000
_cell.angle_alpha   90.00
_cell.angle_beta   90.00
_cell.angle_gamma   90.00
#
_symmetry.space_group_name_H-M   'P 1'
#
loop_
_entity.id
_entity.type
_entity.pdbx_description
1 polymer ?
#
loop_
_entity_poly.entity_id
_entity_poly.type
_entity_poly.pdbx_seq_one_letter_code
_entity_poly.pdbx_strand_id
1 'polypeptide(L)'
;MQSKYVALHIGLFWSIGTYIIKNNDEIKIKLDEEIMYEQLKTNTIIEDEFIKNKIRFINSFIKQRKLKVEYQKIDSKNNIAKKL
;
A
#
# COMPACT_ATOMS: atom_id res chain seq x y z
N MET A 1 10.94 1.53 8.80
CA MET A 1 10.55 1.28 7.40
C MET A 1 9.58 0.11 7.25
N GLN A 2 9.95 -1.10 7.70
CA GLN A 2 9.10 -2.30 7.63
C GLN A 2 7.71 -2.15 8.27
N SER A 3 7.60 -1.44 9.39
CA SER A 3 6.31 -1.17 10.06
C SER A 3 5.27 -0.49 9.17
N LYS A 4 5.68 0.40 8.25
CA LYS A 4 4.78 1.07 7.31
C LYS A 4 4.20 0.10 6.27
N TYR A 5 5.01 -0.84 5.79
CA TYR A 5 4.56 -1.92 4.91
C TYR A 5 3.59 -2.87 5.60
N VAL A 6 3.82 -3.15 6.89
CA VAL A 6 2.88 -3.93 7.71
C VAL A 6 1.56 -3.18 7.87
N ALA A 7 1.60 -1.89 8.19
CA ALA A 7 0.39 -1.06 8.32
C ALA A 7 -0.44 -1.04 7.02
N LEU A 8 0.22 -0.86 5.87
CA LEU A 8 -0.47 -0.90 4.57
C LEU A 8 -1.09 -2.27 4.29
N HIS A 9 -0.35 -3.35 4.56
CA HIS A 9 -0.84 -4.72 4.38
C HIS A 9 -2.09 -5.00 5.24
N ILE A 10 -2.05 -4.63 6.52
CA ILE A 10 -3.17 -4.80 7.45
C ILE A 10 -4.37 -3.96 7.00
N GLY A 11 -4.16 -2.69 6.63
CA GLY A 11 -5.23 -1.80 6.18
C GLY A 11 -5.95 -2.33 4.92
N LEU A 12 -5.19 -2.83 3.94
CA LEU A 12 -5.76 -3.46 2.75
C LEU A 12 -6.53 -4.74 3.11
N PHE A 13 -5.95 -5.62 3.94
CA PHE A 13 -6.59 -6.87 4.33
C PHE A 13 -7.91 -6.64 5.10
N TRP A 14 -7.88 -5.71 6.04
CA TRP A 14 -9.05 -5.32 6.84
C TRP A 14 -10.17 -4.74 5.98
N SER A 15 -9.83 -3.86 5.04
CA SER A 15 -10.80 -3.22 4.14
C SER A 15 -11.53 -4.23 3.25
N ILE A 16 -10.92 -5.38 2.94
CA ILE A 16 -11.59 -6.49 2.25
C ILE A 16 -12.51 -7.24 3.21
N GLY A 17 -11.99 -7.61 4.38
CA GLY A 17 -12.75 -8.40 5.36
C GLY A 17 -14.02 -7.68 5.82
N THR A 18 -13.98 -6.35 5.82
CA THR A 18 -15.12 -5.47 6.12
C THR A 18 -15.91 -5.03 4.89
N TYR A 19 -15.60 -5.57 3.71
CA TYR A 19 -16.28 -5.28 2.43
C TYR A 19 -16.28 -3.78 2.02
N ILE A 20 -15.33 -3.00 2.53
CA ILE A 20 -15.10 -1.60 2.14
C ILE A 20 -14.53 -1.52 0.73
N ILE A 21 -13.56 -2.39 0.39
CA ILE A 21 -12.98 -2.52 -0.95
C ILE A 21 -13.56 -3.76 -1.62
N LYS A 22 -14.21 -3.57 -2.78
CA LYS A 22 -14.80 -4.61 -3.61
C LYS A 22 -13.97 -4.84 -4.88
N ASN A 23 -14.31 -5.89 -5.60
CA ASN A 23 -13.63 -6.22 -6.85
C ASN A 23 -13.87 -5.11 -7.90
N ASN A 24 -12.83 -4.75 -8.65
CA ASN A 24 -12.81 -3.68 -9.65
C ASN A 24 -12.93 -2.24 -9.11
N ASP A 25 -12.91 -2.06 -7.79
CA ASP A 25 -12.92 -0.71 -7.20
C ASP A 25 -11.66 0.07 -7.57
N GLU A 26 -11.82 1.39 -7.58
CA GLU A 26 -10.73 2.34 -7.65
C GLU A 26 -10.35 2.81 -6.25
N ILE A 27 -9.09 2.61 -5.87
CA ILE A 27 -8.58 2.96 -4.55
C ILE A 27 -7.38 3.88 -4.66
N LYS A 28 -7.32 4.86 -3.74
CA LYS A 28 -6.19 5.79 -3.63
C LYS A 28 -5.38 5.46 -2.40
N ILE A 29 -4.12 5.08 -2.60
CA ILE A 29 -3.18 4.79 -1.52
C ILE A 29 -2.30 6.01 -1.33
N LYS A 30 -2.46 6.69 -0.19
CA LYS A 30 -1.70 7.88 0.17
C LYS A 30 -0.51 7.49 1.04
N LEU A 31 0.69 7.90 0.63
CA LEU A 31 1.96 7.54 1.25
C LEU A 31 2.74 8.79 1.61
N ASP A 32 3.32 8.83 2.80
CA ASP A 32 4.13 9.96 3.28
C ASP A 32 5.64 9.75 3.12
N GLU A 33 6.07 8.51 2.89
CA GLU A 33 7.47 8.18 2.58
C GLU A 33 7.71 8.10 1.08
N GLU A 34 8.69 8.87 0.62
CA GLU A 34 9.13 8.89 -0.77
C GLU A 34 9.63 7.53 -1.26
N ILE A 35 10.51 6.89 -0.47
CA ILE A 35 11.09 5.60 -0.82
C ILE A 35 9.98 4.54 -0.99
N MET A 36 8.96 4.56 -0.13
CA MET A 36 7.84 3.62 -0.22
C MET A 36 6.95 3.90 -1.44
N TYR A 37 6.72 5.18 -1.76
CA TYR A 37 6.01 5.58 -2.97
C TYR A 37 6.71 5.10 -4.24
N GLU A 38 8.02 5.30 -4.34
CA GLU A 38 8.82 4.84 -5.46
C GLU A 38 8.81 3.31 -5.55
N GLN A 39 9.10 2.60 -4.45
CA GLN A 39 9.13 1.13 -4.44
C GLN A 39 7.80 0.50 -4.89
N LEU A 40 6.66 1.08 -4.50
CA LEU A 40 5.33 0.59 -4.90
C LEU A 40 4.93 0.98 -6.32
N LYS A 41 5.38 2.13 -6.82
CA LYS A 41 5.02 2.63 -8.15
C LYS A 41 5.94 2.09 -9.26
N THR A 42 7.24 2.05 -9.02
CA THR A 42 8.26 1.78 -10.05
C THR A 42 8.93 0.42 -9.92
N ASN A 43 8.54 -0.43 -8.95
CA ASN A 43 9.16 -1.74 -8.68
C ASN A 43 10.70 -1.64 -8.61
N THR A 44 11.21 -0.57 -7.99
CA THR A 44 12.64 -0.31 -7.81
C THR A 44 13.32 -1.46 -7.05
N ILE A 45 14.65 -1.58 -7.17
CA ILE A 45 15.41 -2.64 -6.48
C ILE A 45 15.16 -2.54 -4.97
N ILE A 46 14.64 -3.62 -4.40
CA ILE A 46 14.39 -3.78 -2.96
C ILE A 46 15.29 -4.90 -2.47
N GLU A 47 16.29 -4.54 -1.67
CA GLU A 47 17.22 -5.50 -1.05
C GLU A 47 16.58 -6.25 0.13
N ASP A 48 15.68 -5.58 0.85
CA ASP A 48 14.98 -6.16 2.00
C ASP A 48 13.91 -7.18 1.55
N GLU A 49 14.18 -8.46 1.83
CA GLU A 49 13.28 -9.57 1.47
C GLU A 49 11.89 -9.45 2.13
N PHE A 50 11.81 -8.92 3.34
CA PHE A 50 10.54 -8.71 4.02
C PHE A 50 9.68 -7.69 3.26
N ILE A 51 10.27 -6.55 2.88
CA ILE A 51 9.58 -5.51 2.11
C ILE A 51 9.17 -6.06 0.74
N LYS A 52 10.07 -6.78 0.07
CA LYS A 52 9.82 -7.43 -1.22
C LYS A 52 8.61 -8.38 -1.15
N ASN A 53 8.52 -9.19 -0.09
CA ASN A 53 7.39 -10.10 0.10
C ASN A 53 6.08 -9.36 0.36
N LYS A 54 6.09 -8.25 1.10
CA LYS A 54 4.89 -7.41 1.28
C LYS A 54 4.43 -6.75 -0.02
N ILE A 55 5.34 -6.25 -0.84
CA ILE A 55 4.99 -5.67 -2.15
C ILE A 55 4.44 -6.74 -3.09
N ARG A 56 5.03 -7.94 -3.13
CA ARG A 56 4.48 -9.09 -3.89
C ARG A 56 3.05 -9.42 -3.47
N PHE A 57 2.77 -9.40 -2.18
CA PHE A 57 1.41 -9.59 -1.69
C PHE A 57 0.47 -8.49 -2.19
N ILE A 58 0.85 -7.21 -2.05
CA ILE A 58 0.03 -6.08 -2.49
C ILE A 58 -0.26 -6.18 -3.99
N ASN A 59 0.75 -6.49 -4.81
CA ASN A 59 0.58 -6.65 -6.25
C ASN A 59 -0.34 -7.83 -6.60
N SER A 60 -0.18 -8.97 -5.92
CA SER A 60 -1.05 -10.14 -6.10
C SER A 60 -2.50 -9.81 -5.72
N PHE A 61 -2.67 -9.07 -4.62
CA PHE A 61 -3.97 -8.61 -4.13
C PHE A 61 -4.66 -7.70 -5.16
N ILE A 62 -3.97 -6.67 -5.64
CA ILE A 62 -4.47 -5.75 -6.67
C ILE A 62 -4.91 -6.52 -7.92
N LYS A 63 -4.08 -7.46 -8.38
CA LYS A 63 -4.34 -8.27 -9.56
C LYS A 63 -5.55 -9.18 -9.39
N GLN A 64 -5.64 -9.94 -8.30
CA GLN A 64 -6.73 -10.89 -8.05
C GLN A 64 -8.09 -10.18 -7.97
N ARG A 65 -8.11 -8.98 -7.38
CA ARG A 65 -9.32 -8.18 -7.19
C ARG A 65 -9.61 -7.21 -8.34
N LYS A 66 -8.72 -7.15 -9.34
CA LYS A 66 -8.79 -6.22 -10.48
C LYS A 66 -8.90 -4.74 -10.06
N LEU A 67 -8.25 -4.38 -8.95
CA LEU A 67 -8.33 -3.03 -8.40
C LEU A 67 -7.60 -2.03 -9.30
N LYS A 68 -8.17 -0.84 -9.44
CA LYS A 68 -7.49 0.31 -10.03
C LYS A 68 -6.83 1.10 -8.90
N VAL A 69 -5.52 0.99 -8.77
CA VAL A 69 -4.78 1.63 -7.67
C VAL A 69 -4.06 2.87 -8.15
N GLU A 70 -4.35 4.00 -7.51
CA GLU A 70 -3.60 5.24 -7.66
C GLU A 70 -2.75 5.47 -6.40
N TYR A 71 -1.43 5.50 -6.57
CA TYR A 71 -0.52 5.90 -5.50
C TYR A 71 -0.34 7.42 -5.49
N GLN A 72 -0.49 8.04 -4.33
CA GLN A 72 -0.32 9.48 -4.12
C GLN A 72 0.70 9.75 -3.01
N LYS A 73 1.69 10.60 -3.27
CA LYS A 73 2.60 11.12 -2.25
C LYS A 73 1.91 12.26 -1.50
N ILE A 74 1.93 12.22 -0.17
CA ILE A 74 1.40 13.27 0.70
C ILE A 74 2.48 13.74 1.68
N ASP A 75 2.34 14.97 2.19
CA ASP A 75 3.17 15.43 3.30
C ASP A 75 2.87 14.62 4.57
N SER A 76 3.91 14.31 5.35
CA SER A 76 3.79 13.59 6.62
C SER A 76 2.80 14.23 7.60
N LYS A 77 2.64 15.55 7.61
CA LYS A 77 1.69 16.28 8.46
C LYS A 77 0.23 16.02 8.08
N ASN A 78 0.00 15.65 6.82
CA ASN A 78 -1.31 15.31 6.27
C ASN A 78 -1.64 13.82 6.43
N ASN A 79 -0.71 13.01 6.94
CA ASN A 79 -0.95 11.60 7.16
C ASN A 79 -1.71 11.38 8.48
N ILE A 80 -2.99 11.01 8.36
CA ILE A 80 -3.87 10.74 9.50
C ILE A 80 -3.31 9.59 10.36
N ALA A 81 -2.63 8.62 9.76
CA ALA A 81 -2.04 7.48 10.48
C ALA A 81 -0.91 7.87 11.44
N LYS A 82 -0.34 9.08 11.31
CA LYS A 82 0.67 9.62 12.24
C LYS A 82 0.07 10.47 13.36
N LYS A 83 -1.23 10.80 13.29
CA LYS A 83 -1.92 11.59 14.32
C LYS A 83 -2.50 10.72 15.45
N LEU A 84 -2.37 9.41 15.33
CA LEU A 84 -2.78 8.40 16.31
C LEU A 84 -1.61 8.06 17.23
#